data_AF-A0A951XC21-F1
#
_entry.id   AF-A0A951XC21-F1
#
_cell.length_a   1.000
_cell.length_b   1.000
_cell.length_c   1.000
_cell.angle_alpha   90.00
_cell.angle_beta   90.00
_cell.angle_gamma   90.00
#
_symmetry.space_group_name_H-M   'P 1'
#
loop_
_entity.id
_entity.type
_entity.pdbx_description
1 polymer ?
#
loop_
_entity_poly.entity_id
_entity_poly.type
_entity_poly.pdbx_seq_one_letter_code
_entity_poly.pdbx_strand_id
1 'polypeptide(L)'
;MYSYALLEKGCYYLIEEKEKSPISLIQITLESDHCLFITRFGETETTEWKRKTDPIFEIVELLDDNAVKEWETSYYSNEDAYYEDDD
;
A
#
# COMPACT_ATOMS: atom_id res chain seq x y z
N MET A 1 -14.28 -10.96 -7.74
CA MET A 1 -13.41 -10.81 -6.56
C MET A 1 -12.00 -11.11 -7.02
N TYR A 2 -11.10 -10.17 -6.80
CA TYR A 2 -9.70 -10.26 -7.17
C TYR A 2 -8.90 -10.96 -6.06
N SER A 3 -7.59 -11.11 -6.24
CA SER A 3 -6.72 -11.59 -5.18
C SER A 3 -5.36 -10.90 -5.25
N TYR A 4 -4.60 -11.00 -4.16
CA TYR A 4 -3.26 -10.46 -4.07
C TYR A 4 -2.29 -11.03 -5.13
N ALA A 5 -2.60 -12.18 -5.74
CA ALA A 5 -1.81 -12.75 -6.85
C ALA A 5 -1.70 -11.86 -8.09
N LEU A 6 -2.58 -10.86 -8.24
CA LEU A 6 -2.58 -9.93 -9.38
C LEU A 6 -1.70 -8.69 -9.15
N LEU A 7 -1.13 -8.54 -7.95
CA LEU A 7 -0.35 -7.37 -7.58
C LEU A 7 1.15 -7.65 -7.77
N GLU A 8 1.86 -6.63 -8.25
CA GLU A 8 3.28 -6.73 -8.58
C GLU A 8 4.14 -6.04 -7.52
N LYS A 9 5.32 -6.63 -7.25
CA LYS A 9 6.29 -6.08 -6.31
C LYS A 9 6.76 -4.68 -6.77
N GLY A 10 6.84 -3.75 -5.83
CA GLY A 10 7.30 -2.37 -6.07
C GLY A 10 6.19 -1.42 -6.51
N CYS A 11 4.99 -1.93 -6.76
CA CYS A 11 3.84 -1.13 -7.16
C CYS A 11 2.99 -0.70 -5.96
N TYR A 12 2.29 0.42 -6.13
CA TYR A 12 1.35 0.99 -5.16
C TYR A 12 -0.07 0.84 -5.69
N TYR A 13 -0.95 0.31 -4.86
CA TYR A 13 -2.34 0.04 -5.23
C TYR A 13 -3.30 0.67 -4.23
N LEU A 14 -4.38 1.24 -4.76
CA LEU A 14 -5.58 1.55 -4.00
C LEU A 14 -6.51 0.35 -4.08
N ILE A 15 -6.81 -0.26 -2.92
CA ILE A 15 -7.65 -1.46 -2.87
C ILE A 15 -8.78 -1.31 -1.86
N GLU A 16 -9.86 -2.03 -2.11
CA GLU A 16 -10.93 -2.29 -1.16
C GLU A 16 -10.88 -3.78 -0.77
N GLU A 17 -10.60 -4.09 0.50
CA GLU A 17 -10.47 -5.49 0.95
C GLU A 17 -11.84 -6.18 1.15
N LYS A 18 -12.86 -5.42 1.56
CA LYS A 18 -14.22 -5.92 1.84
C LYS A 18 -15.26 -4.98 1.25
N GLU A 19 -16.42 -5.50 0.88
CA GLU A 19 -17.52 -4.66 0.38
C GLU A 19 -17.87 -3.53 1.37
N LYS A 20 -17.87 -2.28 0.90
CA LYS A 20 -18.13 -1.03 1.65
C LYS A 20 -17.08 -0.73 2.72
N SER A 21 -15.85 -1.21 2.55
CA SER A 21 -14.73 -0.84 3.42
C SER A 21 -14.01 0.40 2.87
N PRO A 22 -13.31 1.17 3.72
CA PRO A 22 -12.51 2.28 3.22
C PRO A 22 -11.41 1.78 2.27
N ILE A 23 -11.15 2.57 1.22
CA ILE A 23 -10.04 2.33 0.31
C ILE A 23 -8.74 2.49 1.08
N SER A 24 -7.85 1.52 0.94
CA SER A 24 -6.54 1.52 1.57
C SER A 24 -5.47 1.59 0.50
N LEU A 25 -4.47 2.43 0.73
CA LEU A 25 -3.25 2.44 -0.07
C LEU A 25 -2.30 1.37 0.46
N ILE A 26 -1.81 0.52 -0.43
CA ILE A 26 -0.81 -0.49 -0.11
C ILE A 26 0.36 -0.45 -1.09
N GLN A 27 1.54 -0.80 -0.62
CA GLN A 27 2.72 -1.09 -1.43
C GLN A 27 3.08 -2.56 -1.29
N ILE A 28 3.44 -3.20 -2.40
CA ILE A 28 3.97 -4.57 -2.38
C ILE A 28 5.48 -4.54 -2.20
N THR A 29 5.93 -4.72 -0.96
CA THR A 29 7.35 -4.59 -0.57
C THR A 29 8.15 -5.83 -0.95
N LEU A 30 7.56 -7.03 -0.78
CA LEU A 30 8.21 -8.29 -1.12
C LEU A 30 7.20 -9.30 -1.66
N GLU A 31 7.68 -10.13 -2.59
CA GLU A 31 6.93 -11.25 -3.13
C GLU A 31 7.65 -12.57 -2.79
N SER A 32 6.88 -13.57 -2.34
CA SER A 32 7.29 -14.97 -2.26
C SER A 32 6.43 -15.85 -3.18
N ASP A 33 6.71 -17.16 -3.22
CA ASP A 33 5.93 -18.11 -4.02
C ASP A 33 4.43 -18.09 -3.70
N HIS A 34 4.07 -17.85 -2.43
CA HIS A 34 2.69 -17.97 -1.95
C HIS A 34 2.15 -16.73 -1.24
N CYS A 35 3.00 -15.77 -0.87
CA CYS A 35 2.60 -14.60 -0.11
C CYS A 35 3.21 -13.32 -0.68
N LEU A 36 2.55 -12.21 -0.36
CA LEU A 36 3.08 -10.86 -0.53
C LEU A 36 3.28 -10.25 0.85
N PHE A 37 4.40 -9.56 1.04
CA PHE A 37 4.61 -8.69 2.17
C PHE A 37 4.22 -7.28 1.73
N ILE A 38 3.20 -6.73 2.39
CA ILE A 38 2.62 -5.44 2.03
C ILE A 38 2.87 -4.43 3.14
N THR A 39 3.11 -3.19 2.74
CA THR A 39 3.01 -2.02 3.62
C THR A 39 1.68 -1.34 3.34
N ARG A 40 0.91 -1.05 4.39
CA ARG A 40 -0.36 -0.34 4.33
C ARG A 40 -0.20 1.04 4.94
N PHE A 41 -0.62 2.05 4.18
CA PHE A 41 -0.55 3.44 4.58
C PHE A 41 -1.95 3.91 5.01
N GLY A 42 -2.02 4.53 6.18
CA GLY A 42 -3.27 4.91 6.84
C GLY A 42 -2.98 5.79 8.04
N GLU A 43 -3.78 5.71 9.11
CA GLU A 43 -3.48 6.42 10.37
C GLU A 43 -2.17 5.95 11.02
N THR A 44 -1.77 4.71 10.76
CA THR A 44 -0.49 4.17 11.17
C THR A 44 0.01 3.28 10.04
N GLU A 45 1.28 3.46 9.67
CA GLU A 45 1.93 2.58 8.72
C GLU A 45 2.06 1.19 9.35
N THR A 46 1.50 0.18 8.67
CA THR A 46 1.55 -1.20 9.15
C THR A 46 2.08 -2.11 8.05
N THR A 47 2.85 -3.12 8.45
CA THR A 47 3.35 -4.13 7.54
C THR A 47 2.73 -5.49 7.88
N GLU A 48 2.27 -6.21 6.86
CA GLU A 48 1.60 -7.49 7.04
C GLU A 48 1.88 -8.46 5.89
N TRP A 49 1.76 -9.76 6.17
CA TRP A 49 1.83 -10.81 5.16
C TRP A 49 0.42 -11.18 4.70
N LYS A 50 0.21 -11.16 3.38
CA LYS A 50 -1.00 -11.65 2.73
C LYS A 50 -0.68 -12.85 1.86
N ARG A 51 -1.55 -13.86 1.82
CA ARG A 51 -1.44 -14.94 0.84
C ARG A 51 -1.86 -14.40 -0.51
N LYS A 52 -1.23 -14.85 -1.59
CA LYS A 52 -1.65 -14.54 -2.97
C LYS A 52 -3.09 -14.96 -3.27
N THR A 53 -3.57 -15.96 -2.55
CA THR A 53 -4.95 -16.46 -2.63
C THR A 53 -5.93 -15.71 -1.75
N ASP A 54 -5.47 -14.80 -0.87
CA ASP A 54 -6.38 -13.99 -0.07
C ASP A 54 -7.19 -13.08 -1.00
N PRO A 55 -8.50 -12.96 -0.77
CA PRO A 55 -9.36 -12.27 -1.72
C PRO A 55 -9.30 -10.75 -1.49
N ILE A 56 -9.37 -10.01 -2.59
CA ILE A 56 -9.53 -8.55 -2.63
C ILE A 56 -10.91 -8.28 -3.23
N PHE A 57 -11.72 -7.45 -2.59
CA PHE A 57 -13.04 -7.13 -3.12
C PHE A 57 -12.90 -6.37 -4.45
N GLU A 58 -12.16 -5.27 -4.45
CA GLU A 58 -11.89 -4.45 -5.62
C GLU A 58 -10.44 -3.92 -5.62
N ILE A 59 -9.79 -3.95 -6.78
CA ILE A 59 -8.56 -3.20 -7.03
C ILE A 59 -9.01 -1.93 -7.75
N VAL A 60 -8.94 -0.80 -7.07
CA VAL A 60 -9.48 0.47 -7.55
C VAL A 60 -8.52 1.06 -8.59
N GLU A 61 -7.24 1.11 -8.25
CA GLU A 61 -6.23 1.75 -9.09
C GLU A 61 -4.83 1.20 -8.80
N LEU A 62 -3.99 1.13 -9.85
CA LEU A 62 -2.54 1.04 -9.77
C LEU A 62 -1.99 2.44 -9.99
N LEU A 63 -1.30 2.99 -8.99
CA LEU A 63 -0.72 4.32 -9.09
C LEU A 63 0.53 4.33 -9.96
N ASP A 64 0.66 5.36 -10.79
CA ASP A 64 1.89 5.64 -11.52
C ASP A 64 2.93 6.37 -10.66
N ASP A 65 4.18 6.38 -11.12
CA ASP A 65 5.31 6.96 -10.40
C ASP A 65 5.12 8.44 -10.01
N ASN A 66 4.38 9.23 -10.78
CA ASN A 66 4.17 10.63 -10.45
C ASN A 66 3.16 10.76 -9.30
N ALA A 67 2.03 10.06 -9.40
CA ALA A 67 1.03 10.04 -8.34
C ALA A 67 1.61 9.52 -7.00
N VAL A 68 2.46 8.49 -7.05
CA VAL A 68 3.17 7.98 -5.87
C VAL A 68 4.07 9.05 -5.26
N LYS A 69 4.89 9.75 -6.05
CA LYS A 69 5.77 10.80 -5.54
C LYS A 69 5.03 11.98 -4.92
N GLU A 70 3.93 12.40 -5.55
CA GLU A 70 3.08 13.47 -5.01
C GLU A 70 2.47 13.04 -3.67
N TRP A 71 1.98 11.81 -3.60
CA TRP A 71 1.46 11.23 -2.36
C TRP A 71 2.55 11.11 -1.28
N GLU A 72 3.72 10.53 -1.59
CA GLU A 72 4.85 10.37 -0.66
C GLU A 72 5.26 11.73 -0.09
N THR A 73 5.38 12.74 -0.96
CA THR A 73 5.70 14.10 -0.53
C THR A 73 4.64 14.61 0.45
N SER A 74 3.34 14.44 0.15
CA SER A 74 2.28 14.90 1.04
C SER A 74 2.21 14.11 2.36
N TYR A 75 2.50 12.81 2.33
CA TYR A 75 2.41 11.92 3.47
C TYR A 75 3.56 12.20 4.44
N TYR A 76 4.79 12.20 3.93
CA TYR A 76 5.98 12.43 4.74
C TYR A 76 6.23 13.90 5.06
N SER A 77 5.88 14.88 4.20
CA SER A 77 6.04 16.30 4.59
C SER A 77 5.19 16.70 5.81
N ASN A 78 4.15 15.93 6.13
CA ASN A 78 3.36 16.12 7.34
C ASN A 78 3.98 15.40 8.57
N GLU A 79 4.82 14.37 8.37
CA GLU A 79 5.59 13.67 9.41
C GLU A 79 7.01 14.25 9.64
N ASP A 80 7.65 14.82 8.62
CA ASP A 80 8.98 15.46 8.65
C ASP A 80 9.00 16.76 9.48
N ALA A 81 7.83 17.30 9.85
CA ALA A 81 7.76 18.35 10.87
C ALA A 81 8.26 17.89 12.26
N TYR A 82 8.57 16.60 12.45
CA TYR A 82 9.12 16.03 13.68
C TYR A 82 10.57 15.53 13.59
N TYR A 83 11.25 15.63 12.45
CA TYR A 83 12.62 15.10 12.27
C TYR A 83 13.63 16.07 11.62
N GLU A 84 13.49 17.37 11.85
CA GLU A 84 14.60 18.33 11.68
C GLU A 84 14.84 19.09 12.99
N ASP A 85 15.59 18.51 13.94
CA ASP A 85 16.65 19.19 14.72
C ASP A 85 17.36 18.16 15.65
N ASP A 86 18.48 17.58 15.19
CA ASP A 86 19.57 17.16 16.08
C ASP A 86 20.87 17.25 15.25
N ASP A 87 21.35 18.49 15.07
CA ASP A 87 22.76 18.83 14.81
C ASP A 87 23.39 19.30 16.13
#